data_AF-D3VPE4-F1
#
_entry.id   AF-D3VPE4-F1
#
_cell.length_a   1.000
_cell.length_b   1.000
_cell.length_c   1.000
_cell.angle_alpha   90.00
_cell.angle_beta   90.00
_cell.angle_gamma   90.00
#
_symmetry.space_group_name_H-M   'P 1'
#
loop_
_entity.id
_entity.type
_entity.pdbx_description
1 polymer ?
#
loop_
_entity_poly.entity_id
_entity_poly.type
_entity_poly.pdbx_seq_one_letter_code
_entity_poly.pdbx_strand_id
1 'polypeptide(L)'
;IRGAHVAHTQAASPFPGIRSQPARVDRAALVAQQQQRVEELRVAKYESIVDSNPGINLLHGRAGFKDAHTLVVKQQDGSEKLLKADRVLIATGAAPEVPPVPGLRE
;
A
#
# COMPACT_ATOMS: atom_id res chain seq x y z
N ILE A 1 -14.59 3.41 2.42
CA ILE A 1 -15.94 3.43 1.80
C ILE A 1 -17.00 2.80 2.70
N ARG A 2 -16.88 1.52 3.11
CA ARG A 2 -17.92 0.85 3.92
C ARG A 2 -18.19 1.50 5.29
N GLY A 3 -17.18 1.97 6.02
CA GLY A 3 -17.38 2.65 7.31
C GLY A 3 -18.24 3.93 7.21
N ALA A 4 -18.03 4.74 6.16
CA ALA A 4 -18.84 5.92 5.89
C ALA A 4 -20.30 5.55 5.53
N HIS A 5 -20.49 4.47 4.77
CA HIS A 5 -21.83 3.95 4.48
C HIS A 5 -22.58 3.53 5.75
N VAL A 6 -21.94 2.78 6.65
CA VAL A 6 -22.54 2.39 7.93
C VAL A 6 -22.91 3.61 8.78
N ALA A 7 -22.03 4.60 8.88
CA ALA A 7 -22.29 5.84 9.61
C ALA A 7 -23.49 6.61 9.01
N HIS A 8 -23.60 6.66 7.68
CA HIS A 8 -24.73 7.28 6.99
C HIS A 8 -26.05 6.52 7.24
N THR A 9 -26.06 5.20 7.07
CA THR A 9 -27.27 4.37 7.30
C THR A 9 -27.74 4.44 8.76
N GLN A 10 -26.83 4.54 9.72
CA GLN A 10 -27.18 4.71 11.14
C GLN A 10 -27.87 6.07 11.40
N ALA A 11 -27.40 7.12 10.73
CA ALA A 11 -27.95 8.47 10.86
C ALA A 11 -29.27 8.66 10.09
N ALA A 12 -29.49 7.88 9.04
CA ALA A 12 -30.69 7.91 8.20
C ALA A 12 -31.17 6.48 7.92
N SER A 13 -31.70 5.83 8.96
CA SER A 13 -32.20 4.45 8.84
C SER A 13 -33.42 4.42 7.91
N PRO A 14 -33.46 3.53 6.91
CA PRO A 14 -34.63 3.36 6.04
C PRO A 14 -35.78 2.62 6.73
N PHE A 15 -35.57 2.08 7.94
CA PHE A 15 -36.57 1.31 8.68
C PHE A 15 -37.22 2.16 9.78
N PRO A 16 -38.55 2.37 9.76
CA PRO A 16 -39.27 3.17 10.76
C PRO A 16 -39.15 2.63 12.19
N GLY A 17 -38.95 1.32 12.34
CA GLY A 17 -38.79 0.67 13.65
C GLY A 17 -37.39 0.82 14.26
N ILE A 18 -36.42 1.40 13.54
CA ILE A 18 -35.06 1.59 14.03
C ILE A 18 -34.81 3.08 14.23
N ARG A 19 -34.47 3.46 15.46
CA ARG A 19 -34.15 4.85 15.79
C ARG A 19 -32.87 5.29 15.07
N SER A 20 -33.00 6.32 14.24
CA SER A 20 -31.85 6.98 13.62
C SER A 20 -31.06 7.79 14.65
N GLN A 21 -29.73 7.73 14.57
CA GLN A 21 -28.86 8.49 15.44
C GLN A 21 -27.53 8.84 14.75
N PRO A 22 -26.94 10.02 15.01
CA PRO A 22 -25.63 10.35 14.47
C PRO A 22 -24.57 9.34 14.90
N ALA A 23 -23.76 8.87 13.97
CA ALA A 23 -22.64 8.00 14.28
C ALA A 23 -21.54 8.80 14.99
N ARG A 24 -21.03 8.28 16.11
CA ARG A 24 -19.77 8.74 16.70
C ARG A 24 -18.64 7.99 16.01
N VAL A 25 -17.86 8.69 15.20
CA VAL A 25 -16.78 8.10 14.41
C VAL A 25 -15.45 8.39 15.09
N ASP A 26 -14.80 7.34 15.60
CA ASP A 26 -13.38 7.39 15.96
C ASP A 26 -12.55 7.14 14.70
N ARG A 27 -12.02 8.22 14.13
CA ARG A 27 -11.21 8.15 12.91
C ARG A 27 -9.87 7.45 13.16
N ALA A 28 -9.27 7.62 14.33
CA ALA A 28 -7.98 7.02 14.65
C ALA A 28 -8.10 5.50 14.74
N ALA A 29 -9.15 5.01 15.41
CA ALA A 29 -9.44 3.58 15.50
C ALA A 29 -9.71 2.95 14.13
N LEU A 30 -10.45 3.64 13.24
CA LEU A 30 -10.72 3.14 11.88
C LEU A 30 -9.44 3.02 11.04
N VAL A 31 -8.53 3.99 11.15
CA VAL A 31 -7.24 3.94 10.44
C VAL A 31 -6.36 2.82 10.99
N ALA A 32 -6.29 2.66 12.31
CA ALA A 32 -5.52 1.59 12.95
C ALA A 32 -6.04 0.20 12.52
N GLN A 33 -7.37 0.01 12.52
CA GLN A 33 -7.99 -1.23 12.05
C GLN A 33 -7.67 -1.53 10.59
N GLN A 34 -7.72 -0.51 9.72
CA GLN A 34 -7.35 -0.67 8.31
C GLN A 34 -5.89 -1.09 8.18
N GLN A 35 -4.97 -0.40 8.87
CA GLN A 35 -3.55 -0.69 8.80
C GLN A 35 -3.25 -2.12 9.25
N GLN A 36 -3.81 -2.55 10.39
CA GLN A 36 -3.63 -3.90 10.90
C GLN A 36 -4.04 -4.95 9.87
N ARG A 37 -5.20 -4.76 9.22
CA ARG A 37 -5.66 -5.68 8.17
C ARG A 37 -4.75 -5.69 6.94
N VAL A 38 -4.16 -4.54 6.59
CA VAL A 38 -3.19 -4.47 5.50
C VAL A 38 -1.92 -5.26 5.85
N GLU A 39 -1.41 -5.14 7.07
CA GLU A 39 -0.24 -5.89 7.53
C GLU A 39 -0.49 -7.40 7.55
N GLU A 40 -1.60 -7.84 8.14
CA GLU A 40 -2.01 -9.25 8.19
C GLU A 40 -2.04 -9.87 6.78
N LEU A 41 -2.62 -9.14 5.81
CA LEU A 41 -2.73 -9.61 4.43
C LEU A 41 -1.40 -9.58 3.68
N ARG A 42 -0.49 -8.65 3.99
CA ARG A 42 0.84 -8.56 3.37
C ARG A 42 1.66 -9.81 3.68
N VAL A 43 1.73 -10.17 4.97
CA VAL A 43 2.46 -11.36 5.43
C VAL A 43 1.86 -12.63 4.83
N ALA A 44 0.53 -12.80 4.95
CA ALA A 44 -0.14 -14.04 4.56
C ALA A 44 -0.08 -14.31 3.04
N LYS A 45 -0.14 -13.26 2.21
CA LYS A 45 -0.27 -13.43 0.74
C LYS A 45 1.03 -13.33 -0.04
N TYR A 46 2.06 -12.68 0.49
CA TYR A 46 3.25 -12.36 -0.31
C TYR A 46 4.52 -12.90 0.32
N GLU A 47 4.79 -12.55 1.57
CA GLU A 47 6.05 -12.92 2.24
C GLU A 47 6.16 -14.44 2.41
N SER A 48 5.10 -15.10 2.87
CA SER A 48 5.06 -16.57 3.02
C SER A 48 5.27 -17.35 1.71
N ILE A 49 4.81 -16.80 0.58
CA ILE A 49 4.90 -17.43 -0.75
C ILE A 49 6.30 -17.24 -1.34
N VAL A 50 6.89 -16.06 -1.13
CA VAL A 50 8.25 -15.77 -1.57
C VAL A 50 9.25 -16.60 -0.78
N ASP A 51 9.10 -16.66 0.54
CA ASP A 51 10.02 -17.41 1.41
C ASP A 51 10.00 -18.93 1.17
N SER A 52 8.86 -19.47 0.73
CA SER A 52 8.70 -20.90 0.44
C SER A 52 9.14 -21.29 -0.98
N ASN A 53 9.52 -20.34 -1.84
CA ASN A 53 9.92 -20.61 -3.22
C ASN A 53 11.43 -20.36 -3.44
N PRO A 54 12.25 -21.42 -3.59
CA PRO A 54 13.70 -21.27 -3.76
C PRO A 54 14.11 -20.60 -5.08
N GLY A 55 13.21 -20.46 -6.05
CA GLY A 55 13.45 -19.75 -7.30
C GLY A 55 13.25 -18.24 -7.24
N ILE A 56 12.77 -17.70 -6.10
CA ILE A 56 12.47 -16.27 -5.95
C ILE A 56 13.41 -15.68 -4.89
N ASN A 57 14.14 -14.64 -5.27
CA ASN A 57 14.97 -13.86 -4.35
C ASN A 57 14.37 -12.46 -4.19
N LEU A 58 13.92 -12.13 -2.96
CA LEU A 58 13.46 -10.79 -2.62
C LEU A 58 14.63 -9.90 -2.20
N LEU A 59 14.76 -8.74 -2.84
CA LEU A 59 15.75 -7.73 -2.49
C LEU A 59 15.04 -6.43 -2.16
N HIS A 60 15.11 -6.01 -0.90
CA HIS A 60 14.58 -4.72 -0.47
C HIS A 60 15.54 -3.59 -0.87
N GLY A 61 15.05 -2.67 -1.69
CA GLY A 61 15.80 -1.50 -2.12
C GLY A 61 15.16 -0.79 -3.30
N ARG A 62 15.73 0.35 -3.69
CA ARG A 62 15.33 1.08 -4.90
C ARG A 62 16.22 0.65 -6.06
N ALA A 63 15.62 0.00 -7.06
CA ALA A 63 16.32 -0.39 -8.27
C ALA A 63 16.31 0.73 -9.33
N GLY A 64 17.41 0.88 -10.05
CA GLY A 64 17.53 1.71 -11.24
C GLY A 64 18.44 1.04 -12.28
N PHE A 65 18.15 1.23 -13.56
CA PHE A 65 18.99 0.68 -14.63
C PHE A 65 20.32 1.43 -14.69
N LYS A 66 21.42 0.67 -14.62
CA LYS A 66 22.75 1.16 -14.99
C LYS A 66 22.95 1.08 -16.50
N ASP A 67 22.47 -0.01 -17.08
CA ASP A 67 22.48 -0.31 -18.51
C ASP A 67 21.34 -1.28 -18.85
N ALA A 68 21.26 -1.76 -20.10
CA ALA A 68 20.16 -2.60 -20.58
C ALA A 68 19.97 -3.93 -19.82
N HIS A 69 21.02 -4.44 -19.15
CA HIS A 69 21.00 -5.75 -18.50
C HIS A 69 21.45 -5.71 -17.03
N THR A 70 21.75 -4.53 -16.49
CA THR A 70 22.27 -4.37 -15.14
C THR A 70 21.46 -3.33 -14.37
N LEU A 71 20.96 -3.72 -13.19
CA LEU A 71 20.33 -2.84 -12.22
C LEU A 71 21.30 -2.52 -11.08
N VAL A 72 21.26 -1.28 -10.61
CA VAL A 72 21.80 -0.86 -9.31
C VAL A 72 20.63 -0.85 -8.33
N VAL A 73 20.75 -1.59 -7.24
CA VAL A 73 19.76 -1.61 -6.16
C VAL A 73 20.36 -0.93 -4.95
N LYS A 74 19.80 0.23 -4.58
CA LYS A 74 20.20 0.99 -3.39
C LYS A 74 19.42 0.49 -2.18
N GLN A 75 20.12 0.02 -1.16
CA GLN A 75 19.53 -0.51 0.07
C GLN A 75 19.38 0.61 1.12
N GLN A 76 18.61 0.34 2.17
CA GLN A 76 18.33 1.34 3.21
C GLN A 76 19.56 1.74 4.03
N ASP A 77 20.55 0.86 4.13
CA ASP A 77 21.83 1.11 4.80
C ASP A 77 22.81 1.95 3.94
N GLY A 78 22.38 2.38 2.75
CA GLY A 78 23.20 3.14 1.81
C GLY A 78 24.10 2.29 0.92
N SER A 79 24.14 0.98 1.10
CA SER A 79 24.88 0.08 0.22
C SER A 79 24.21 -0.05 -1.15
N GLU A 80 25.00 -0.40 -2.16
CA GLU A 80 24.52 -0.63 -3.51
C GLU A 80 24.89 -2.04 -3.97
N LYS A 81 23.92 -2.73 -4.58
CA LYS A 81 24.11 -4.04 -5.19
C LYS A 81 23.88 -3.98 -6.69
N LEU A 82 24.81 -4.54 -7.46
CA LEU A 82 24.62 -4.74 -8.89
C LEU A 82 23.91 -6.08 -9.14
N LEU A 83 22.85 -6.03 -9.95
CA LEU A 83 22.08 -7.20 -10.36
C LEU A 83 22.08 -7.29 -11.88
N LYS A 84 22.64 -8.36 -12.42
CA LYS A 84 22.52 -8.69 -13.85
C LYS A 84 21.27 -9.53 -14.08
N ALA A 85 20.55 -9.25 -15.17
CA ALA A 85 19.36 -9.99 -15.55
C ALA A 85 19.30 -10.17 -17.07
N ASP A 86 18.96 -11.38 -17.51
CA ASP A 86 18.76 -11.68 -18.92
C ASP A 86 17.49 -11.00 -19.47
N ARG A 87 16.48 -10.86 -18.62
CA ARG A 87 15.20 -10.22 -18.93
C ARG A 87 14.70 -9.43 -17.73
N VAL A 88 14.04 -8.31 -18.00
CA VAL A 88 13.50 -7.42 -16.96
C VAL A 88 12.03 -7.12 -17.23
N LEU A 89 11.20 -7.26 -16.19
CA LEU A 89 9.82 -6.79 -16.15
C LEU A 89 9.74 -5.54 -15.28
N ILE A 90 9.26 -4.43 -15.84
CA ILE A 90 9.03 -3.19 -15.09
C ILE A 90 7.60 -3.20 -14.55
N ALA A 91 7.46 -3.42 -13.24
CA ALA A 91 6.17 -3.49 -12.54
C ALA A 91 6.12 -2.50 -11.35
N THR A 92 6.63 -1.28 -11.53
CA THR A 92 6.77 -0.27 -10.47
C THR A 92 5.47 0.46 -10.10
N GLY A 93 4.35 0.15 -10.76
CA GLY A 93 3.08 0.83 -10.55
C GLY A 93 3.09 2.28 -11.08
N ALA A 94 2.33 3.15 -10.41
CA ALA A 94 2.19 4.57 -10.74
C ALA A 94 2.25 5.43 -9.48
N ALA A 95 2.51 6.73 -9.65
CA ALA A 95 2.45 7.73 -8.58
C ALA A 95 1.40 8.80 -8.94
N PRO A 96 0.73 9.41 -7.94
CA PRO A 96 -0.18 10.52 -8.19
C PRO A 96 0.54 11.70 -8.84
N GLU A 97 -0.11 12.34 -9.80
CA GLU A 97 0.34 13.63 -10.32
C GLU A 97 0.01 14.73 -9.30
N VAL A 98 1.01 15.56 -8.96
CA VAL A 98 0.84 16.69 -8.04
C VAL A 98 0.80 17.98 -8.85
N PRO A 99 -0.39 18.56 -9.11
CA PRO A 99 -0.52 19.75 -9.94
C PRO A 99 0.19 20.96 -9.29
N PRO A 100 0.69 21.92 -10.08
CA PRO A 100 1.38 23.11 -9.56
C PRO A 100 0.38 24.16 -9.07
N VAL A 101 -0.36 23.84 -8.00
CA VAL A 101 -1.30 24.75 -7.33
C VAL A 101 -0.60 25.37 -6.11
N PRO A 102 -0.65 26.71 -5.93
CA PRO A 102 -0.10 27.37 -4.73
C PRO A 102 -0.64 26.74 -3.43
N GLY A 103 0.24 26.48 -2.46
CA GLY A 103 -0.09 25.88 -1.16
C GLY A 103 -0.23 24.35 -1.14
N LEU A 104 0.02 23.63 -2.25
CA LEU A 104 -0.06 22.15 -2.29
C LEU A 104 1.27 21.44 -1.99
N ARG A 105 2.41 22.11 -2.22
CA ARG A 105 3.77 21.55 -2.03
C ARG A 105 4.52 22.11 -0.83
N GLU A 106 3.93 23.10 -0.16
CA GLU A 106 4.43 23.76 1.05
C GLU A 106 3.88 23.03 2.28
#